data_AF-A0A0E0AYT2-F1
#
_entry.id   AF-A0A0E0AYT2-F1
#
_cell.length_a   1.000
_cell.length_b   1.000
_cell.length_c   1.000
_cell.angle_alpha   90.00
_cell.angle_beta   90.00
_cell.angle_gamma   90.00
#
_symmetry.space_group_name_H-M   'P 1'
#
loop_
_entity.id
_entity.type
_entity.pdbx_description
1 polymer ?
#
loop_
_entity_poly.entity_id
_entity_poly.type
_entity_poly.pdbx_seq_one_letter_code
_entity_poly.pdbx_strand_id
1 'polypeptide(L)'
;MAFANCHGRLLMAHDLITQGRLEVLTSGPLCLPVVAISECIRFPLLLRWVKGTLSTPLSADNVGKMVPNKYSKHFHYWGDFSNALFLERPPSGCKLTLSQIAETVGVIKWTSQMTALQPKKNDDEASTSTR
;
A
#
# COMPACT_ATOMS: atom_id res chain seq x y z
N MET A 1 5.73 -15.98 19.63
CA MET A 1 7.03 -16.20 18.93
C MET A 1 7.09 -15.59 17.53
N ALA A 2 6.14 -15.84 16.62
CA ALA A 2 6.21 -15.31 15.24
C ALA A 2 6.18 -13.77 15.13
N PHE A 3 5.33 -13.10 15.94
CA PHE A 3 5.24 -11.64 15.98
C PHE A 3 6.56 -10.97 16.40
N ALA A 4 7.20 -11.46 17.47
CA ALA A 4 8.48 -10.93 17.94
C ALA A 4 9.61 -11.09 16.90
N ASN A 5 9.63 -12.22 16.17
CA ASN A 5 10.59 -12.44 15.08
C ASN A 5 10.33 -11.52 13.87
N CYS A 6 9.07 -11.34 13.45
CA CYS A 6 8.73 -10.37 12.40
C CYS A 6 9.07 -8.94 12.82
N HIS A 7 8.74 -8.56 14.06
CA HIS A 7 9.03 -7.25 14.61
C HIS A 7 10.54 -6.97 14.66
N GLY A 8 11.34 -7.90 15.21
CA GLY A 8 12.80 -7.76 15.25
C GLY A 8 13.44 -7.67 13.87
N ARG A 9 12.92 -8.41 12.89
CA ARG A 9 13.38 -8.37 11.48
C ARG A 9 12.97 -7.06 10.79
N LEU A 10 11.78 -6.53 11.09
CA LEU A 10 11.32 -5.23 10.58
C LEU A 10 12.14 -4.06 11.14
N LEU A 11 12.55 -4.14 12.42
CA LEU A 11 13.43 -3.14 13.02
C LEU A 11 14.81 -3.06 12.33
N MET A 12 15.30 -4.17 11.77
CA MET A 12 16.54 -4.21 10.99
C MET A 12 16.37 -3.70 9.54
N ALA A 13 15.16 -3.39 9.09
CA ALA A 13 14.92 -2.91 7.73
C ALA A 13 15.61 -1.57 7.47
N HIS A 14 15.70 -0.70 8.49
CA HIS A 14 16.41 0.57 8.39
C HIS A 14 17.91 0.35 8.13
N ASP A 15 18.55 -0.54 8.89
CA ASP A 15 19.97 -0.85 8.72
C ASP A 15 20.29 -1.42 7.34
N LEU A 16 19.39 -2.24 6.79
CA LEU A 16 19.52 -2.79 5.45
C LEU A 16 19.41 -1.73 4.34
N ILE A 17 18.57 -0.70 4.54
CA ILE A 17 18.48 0.45 3.63
C ILE A 17 19.79 1.26 3.70
N THR A 18 20.27 1.56 4.91
CA THR A 18 21.50 2.34 5.14
C THR A 18 22.74 1.64 4.59
N GLN A 19 22.76 0.30 4.59
CA GLN A 19 23.84 -0.52 4.04
C GLN A 19 23.74 -0.77 2.53
N GLY A 20 22.72 -0.23 1.85
CA GLY A 20 22.53 -0.43 0.40
C GLY A 20 22.11 -1.86 0.01
N ARG A 21 21.71 -2.70 0.95
CA ARG A 21 21.34 -4.12 0.73
C ARG A 21 19.85 -4.29 0.42
N LEU A 22 19.31 -3.38 -0.40
CA LEU A 22 17.90 -3.33 -0.80
C LEU A 22 17.41 -4.63 -1.43
N GLU A 23 18.29 -5.35 -2.13
CA GLU A 23 18.01 -6.65 -2.73
C GLU A 23 17.57 -7.71 -1.72
N VAL A 24 18.04 -7.67 -0.47
CA VAL A 24 17.58 -8.57 0.61
C VAL A 24 16.14 -8.23 1.04
N LEU A 25 15.74 -6.96 0.94
CA LEU A 25 14.39 -6.49 1.23
C LEU A 25 13.41 -6.79 0.09
N THR A 26 13.89 -6.87 -1.15
CA THR A 26 13.04 -7.08 -2.34
C THR A 26 12.97 -8.53 -2.81
N SER A 27 13.93 -9.39 -2.46
CA SER A 27 14.01 -10.78 -2.96
C SER A 27 14.21 -11.85 -1.88
N GLY A 28 14.43 -11.47 -0.62
CA GLY A 28 14.67 -12.38 0.49
C GLY A 28 13.44 -12.61 1.39
N PRO A 29 13.57 -13.42 2.46
CA PRO A 29 12.48 -13.69 3.41
C PRO A 29 11.86 -12.44 4.05
N LEU A 30 12.56 -11.30 4.00
CA LEU A 30 12.10 -10.01 4.50
C LEU A 30 11.08 -9.32 3.57
N CYS A 31 10.96 -9.75 2.31
CA CYS A 31 9.89 -9.27 1.43
C CYS A 31 8.53 -9.84 1.85
N LEU A 32 8.51 -11.01 2.52
CA LEU A 32 7.27 -11.71 2.86
C LEU A 32 6.38 -10.88 3.81
N PRO A 33 6.86 -10.30 4.92
CA PRO A 33 6.03 -9.41 5.74
C PRO A 33 5.52 -8.19 4.97
N VAL A 34 6.34 -7.59 4.10
CA VAL A 34 5.93 -6.43 3.29
C VAL A 34 4.78 -6.82 2.36
N VAL A 35 4.93 -7.91 1.62
CA VAL A 35 3.93 -8.37 0.64
C VAL A 35 2.68 -8.95 1.31
N ALA A 36 2.84 -9.79 2.34
CA ALA A 36 1.74 -10.49 3.00
C ALA A 36 0.98 -9.63 4.03
N ILE A 37 1.57 -8.54 4.52
CA ILE A 37 0.95 -7.65 5.50
C ILE A 37 0.73 -6.26 4.89
N SER A 38 1.81 -5.52 4.58
CA SER A 38 1.71 -4.13 4.14
C SER A 38 0.95 -3.97 2.82
N GLU A 39 1.30 -4.76 1.80
CA GLU A 39 0.59 -4.70 0.52
C GLU A 39 -0.83 -5.25 0.61
N CYS A 40 -1.08 -6.25 1.47
CA CYS A 40 -2.43 -6.76 1.71
C CYS A 40 -3.38 -5.71 2.33
N ILE A 41 -2.85 -4.82 3.17
CA ILE A 41 -3.62 -3.70 3.74
C ILE A 41 -3.97 -2.70 2.63
N ARG A 42 -3.03 -2.41 1.73
CA ARG A 42 -3.23 -1.45 0.63
C ARG A 42 -4.12 -2.01 -0.48
N PHE A 43 -4.03 -3.31 -0.77
CA PHE A 43 -4.66 -3.96 -1.91
C PHE A 43 -5.52 -5.16 -1.46
N PRO A 44 -6.84 -4.97 -1.26
CA PRO A 44 -7.74 -6.02 -0.76
C PRO A 44 -7.79 -7.28 -1.63
N LEU A 45 -7.60 -7.15 -2.95
CA LEU A 45 -7.55 -8.29 -3.87
C LEU A 45 -6.33 -9.18 -3.62
N LEU A 46 -5.19 -8.60 -3.21
CA LEU A 46 -4.02 -9.39 -2.79
C LEU A 46 -4.33 -10.13 -1.49
N LEU A 47 -4.94 -9.46 -0.51
CA LEU A 47 -5.33 -10.08 0.75
C LEU A 47 -6.24 -11.30 0.53
N ARG A 48 -7.21 -11.20 -0.39
CA ARG A 48 -8.08 -12.33 -0.75
C ARG A 48 -7.28 -13.50 -1.32
N TRP A 49 -6.32 -13.22 -2.20
CA TRP A 49 -5.45 -14.26 -2.77
C TRP A 49 -4.51 -14.89 -1.72
N VAL A 50 -3.88 -14.09 -0.86
CA VAL A 50 -3.01 -14.58 0.21
C VAL A 50 -3.80 -15.46 1.18
N LYS A 51 -4.99 -15.01 1.61
CA LYS A 51 -5.88 -15.83 2.46
C LYS A 51 -6.23 -17.15 1.80
N GLY A 52 -6.64 -17.14 0.53
CA GLY A 52 -6.94 -18.39 -0.20
C GLY A 52 -5.74 -19.33 -0.27
N THR A 53 -4.54 -18.78 -0.51
CA THR A 53 -3.30 -19.56 -0.59
C THR A 53 -2.93 -20.18 0.75
N LEU A 54 -3.03 -19.42 1.85
CA LEU A 54 -2.71 -19.89 3.20
C LEU A 54 -3.77 -20.84 3.79
N SER A 55 -5.02 -20.73 3.37
CA SER A 55 -6.10 -21.65 3.78
C SER A 55 -6.08 -22.99 3.04
N THR A 56 -5.27 -23.12 1.98
CA THR A 56 -5.17 -24.39 1.23
C THR A 56 -4.21 -25.34 1.94
N PRO A 57 -4.54 -26.64 2.08
CA PRO A 57 -3.62 -27.62 2.66
C PRO A 57 -2.25 -27.61 1.97
N LEU A 58 -1.19 -27.78 2.76
CA LEU A 58 0.17 -27.92 2.26
C LEU A 58 0.27 -29.17 1.37
N SER A 59 0.34 -28.95 0.06
CA SER A 59 0.74 -29.93 -0.94
C SER A 59 2.02 -29.45 -1.61
N ALA A 60 2.73 -30.35 -2.31
CA ALA A 60 3.91 -29.98 -3.10
C ALA A 60 3.62 -28.82 -4.09
N ASP A 61 2.39 -28.74 -4.59
CA ASP A 61 1.93 -27.70 -5.53
C ASP A 61 1.68 -26.33 -4.88
N ASN A 62 1.62 -26.27 -3.54
CA ASN A 62 1.28 -25.07 -2.78
C ASN A 62 2.48 -24.46 -2.04
N VAL A 63 3.62 -25.15 -2.01
CA VAL A 63 4.88 -24.63 -1.44
C VAL A 63 5.56 -23.72 -2.46
N GLY A 64 6.00 -22.53 -2.02
CA GLY A 64 6.75 -21.60 -2.87
C GLY A 64 5.91 -20.85 -3.92
N LYS A 65 4.58 -20.82 -3.77
CA LYS A 65 3.71 -20.04 -4.67
C LYS A 65 4.11 -18.57 -4.69
N MET A 66 4.42 -18.08 -5.88
CA MET A 66 4.72 -16.67 -6.12
C MET A 66 3.44 -15.85 -6.22
N VAL A 67 3.50 -14.60 -5.77
CA VAL A 67 2.39 -13.65 -5.97
C VAL A 67 2.15 -13.46 -7.47
N PRO A 68 0.91 -13.64 -7.95
CA PRO A 68 0.58 -13.43 -9.35
C PRO A 68 0.92 -12.01 -9.81
N ASN A 69 1.50 -11.92 -11.01
CA ASN A 69 1.96 -10.65 -11.59
C ASN A 69 0.85 -9.58 -11.68
N LYS A 70 -0.42 -9.99 -11.79
CA LYS A 70 -1.56 -9.07 -11.80
C LYS A 70 -1.72 -8.27 -10.49
N TYR A 71 -1.27 -8.80 -9.37
CA TYR A 71 -1.33 -8.11 -8.08
C TYR A 71 -0.07 -7.27 -7.85
N SER A 72 1.10 -7.84 -8.11
CA SER A 72 2.38 -7.15 -7.88
C SER A 72 2.55 -5.89 -8.74
N LYS A 73 2.01 -5.87 -9.96
CA LYS A 73 2.02 -4.68 -10.82
C LYS A 73 1.38 -3.47 -10.14
N HIS A 74 0.33 -3.65 -9.34
CA HIS A 74 -0.36 -2.54 -8.69
C HIS A 74 0.45 -1.88 -7.58
N PHE A 75 1.45 -2.58 -7.00
CA PHE A 75 2.29 -2.04 -5.93
C PHE A 75 3.04 -0.79 -6.39
N HIS A 76 3.50 -0.79 -7.65
CA HIS A 76 4.20 0.35 -8.25
C HIS A 76 3.30 1.56 -8.53
N TYR A 77 1.98 1.37 -8.63
CA TYR A 77 1.02 2.43 -8.94
C TYR A 77 0.24 2.93 -7.73
N TRP A 78 0.61 2.52 -6.50
CA TRP A 78 -0.13 2.89 -5.29
C TRP A 78 -0.32 4.42 -5.15
N GLY A 79 0.75 5.19 -5.40
CA GLY A 79 0.70 6.66 -5.36
C GLY A 79 -0.20 7.25 -6.44
N ASP A 80 -0.07 6.77 -7.68
CA ASP A 80 -0.85 7.26 -8.81
C ASP A 80 -2.34 6.94 -8.65
N PHE A 81 -2.67 5.74 -8.21
CA PHE A 81 -4.04 5.34 -7.89
C PHE A 81 -4.61 6.17 -6.74
N SER A 82 -3.82 6.44 -5.71
CA SER A 82 -4.23 7.26 -4.58
C SER A 82 -4.57 8.69 -5.03
N ASN A 83 -3.71 9.29 -5.86
CA ASN A 83 -3.96 10.60 -6.44
C ASN A 83 -5.16 10.59 -7.39
N ALA A 84 -5.33 9.53 -8.18
CA ALA A 84 -6.44 9.41 -9.11
C ALA A 84 -7.80 9.37 -8.42
N LEU A 85 -7.89 8.65 -7.29
CA LEU A 85 -9.09 8.61 -6.47
C LEU A 85 -9.37 9.95 -5.78
N PHE A 86 -8.32 10.65 -5.34
CA PHE A 86 -8.48 11.96 -4.70
C PHE A 86 -8.84 13.08 -5.68
N LEU A 87 -8.21 13.10 -6.85
CA LEU A 87 -8.43 14.11 -7.90
C LEU A 87 -9.61 13.74 -8.82
N GLU A 88 -10.26 12.61 -8.58
CA GLU A 88 -11.34 12.05 -9.39
C GLU A 88 -10.96 11.98 -10.89
N ARG A 89 -9.70 11.63 -11.17
CA ARG A 89 -9.15 11.60 -12.52
C ARG A 89 -8.19 10.42 -12.72
N PRO A 90 -8.39 9.56 -13.73
CA PRO A 90 -7.48 8.45 -13.98
C PRO A 90 -6.07 8.95 -14.34
N PRO A 91 -5.01 8.20 -13.99
CA PRO A 91 -3.65 8.52 -14.44
C PRO A 91 -3.55 8.44 -15.97
N SER A 92 -2.73 9.30 -16.56
CA SER A 92 -2.48 9.29 -18.01
C SER A 92 -1.96 7.92 -18.48
N GLY A 93 -2.58 7.36 -19.52
CA GLY A 93 -2.22 6.02 -20.04
C GLY A 93 -2.70 4.84 -19.19
N CYS A 94 -3.44 5.08 -18.10
CA CYS A 94 -4.05 4.02 -17.32
C CYS A 94 -5.26 3.43 -18.07
N LYS A 95 -5.32 2.10 -18.15
CA LYS A 95 -6.47 1.38 -18.75
C LYS A 95 -7.61 1.12 -17.76
N LEU A 96 -7.39 1.38 -16.47
CA LEU A 96 -8.37 1.16 -15.43
C LEU A 96 -9.27 2.40 -15.27
N THR A 97 -10.56 2.16 -15.07
CA THR A 97 -11.51 3.20 -14.66
C THR A 97 -11.30 3.58 -13.19
N LEU A 98 -11.82 4.74 -12.76
CA LEU A 98 -11.79 5.14 -11.35
C LEU A 98 -12.43 4.10 -10.43
N SER A 99 -13.54 3.49 -10.86
CA SER A 99 -14.20 2.41 -10.13
C SER A 99 -13.28 1.19 -9.95
N GLN A 100 -12.62 0.76 -11.04
CA GLN A 100 -11.66 -0.34 -10.97
C GLN A 100 -10.44 -0.02 -10.09
N ILE A 101 -10.00 1.24 -10.07
CA ILE A 101 -8.94 1.71 -9.17
C ILE A 101 -9.42 1.66 -7.71
N ALA A 102 -10.66 2.08 -7.43
CA ALA A 102 -11.24 2.06 -6.09
C ALA A 102 -11.42 0.62 -5.55
N GLU A 103 -11.79 -0.33 -6.42
CA GLU A 103 -11.83 -1.75 -6.07
C GLU A 103 -10.44 -2.34 -5.81
N THR A 104 -9.42 -1.75 -6.43
CA THR A 104 -8.03 -2.21 -6.31
C THR A 104 -7.37 -1.70 -5.03
N VAL A 105 -7.62 -0.45 -4.63
CA VAL A 105 -6.93 0.23 -3.52
C VAL A 105 -7.86 0.38 -2.31
N GLY A 106 -7.52 -0.31 -1.22
CA GLY A 106 -8.24 -0.23 0.06
C GLY A 106 -7.73 0.87 0.99
N VAL A 107 -6.45 1.24 0.89
CA VAL A 107 -5.85 2.33 1.66
C VAL A 107 -5.15 3.30 0.72
N ILE A 108 -5.53 4.57 0.81
CA ILE A 108 -5.02 5.64 -0.04
C ILE A 108 -3.77 6.24 0.61
N LYS A 109 -2.73 6.45 -0.19
CA LYS A 109 -1.54 7.20 0.23
C LYS A 109 -1.89 8.69 0.30
N TRP A 110 -1.73 9.28 1.48
CA TRP A 110 -1.79 10.72 1.63
C TRP A 110 -0.62 11.38 0.89
N THR A 111 -0.89 12.39 0.06
CA THR A 111 0.13 13.17 -0.63
C THR A 111 0.00 14.66 -0.32
N SER A 112 1.09 15.41 -0.48
CA SER A 112 1.10 16.87 -0.26
C SER A 112 0.12 17.61 -1.16
N GLN A 113 -0.17 17.08 -2.35
CA GLN A 113 -1.22 17.60 -3.24
C GLN A 113 -2.60 17.53 -2.59
N MET A 114 -2.89 16.49 -1.80
CA MET A 114 -4.15 16.37 -1.05
C MET A 114 -4.27 17.40 0.07
N THR A 115 -3.13 17.88 0.58
CA THR A 115 -3.08 18.92 1.62
C THR A 115 -3.28 20.31 1.03
N ALA A 116 -2.68 20.58 -0.13
CA ALA A 116 -2.78 21.87 -0.81
C ALA A 116 -4.19 22.19 -1.35
N LEU A 117 -5.02 21.16 -1.55
CA LEU A 117 -6.39 21.27 -2.06
C LEU A 117 -7.46 21.28 -0.95
N GLN A 118 -7.06 21.15 0.33
CA GLN A 118 -7.99 21.38 1.43
C GLN A 118 -8.38 22.86 1.45
N PRO A 119 -9.67 23.21 1.59
CA PRO A 119 -10.04 24.60 1.84
C PRO A 119 -9.30 25.08 3.07
N LYS A 120 -8.58 26.21 2.95
CA LYS A 120 -8.05 26.91 4.12
C LYS A 120 -9.23 27.13 5.04
N LYS A 121 -9.15 26.62 6.28
CA LYS A 121 -10.07 27.00 7.33
C LYS A 121 -9.94 28.52 7.43
N ASN A 122 -10.97 29.26 7.01
CA ASN A 122 -10.98 30.70 7.19
C ASN A 122 -11.02 30.92 8.71
N ASP A 123 -9.90 31.38 9.26
CA ASP A 123 -9.86 32.01 10.58
C ASP A 123 -10.49 33.42 10.44
N ASP A 124 -11.75 33.47 9.99
CA ASP A 124 -12.57 34.67 9.97
C ASP A 124 -13.57 34.59 11.14
N GLU A 125 -13.04 34.63 12.36
CA GLU A 125 -13.74 35.28 13.47
C GLU A 125 -12.88 36.44 13.97
N ALA A 126 -12.63 37.40 13.06
CA ALA A 126 -12.27 38.75 13.46
C ALA A 126 -13.54 39.47 13.94
N SER A 127 -13.67 39.52 15.26
CA SER A 127 -14.18 40.66 16.05
C SER A 127 -14.84 41.80 15.27
N THR A 128 -16.16 41.93 15.37
CA THR A 128 -16.93 43.20 15.45
C THR A 128 -18.41 42.80 15.67
N SER A 129 -19.27 43.45 16.45
CA SER A 129 -19.39 44.83 16.88
C SER A 129 -20.46 44.91 17.98
N THR A 130 -20.15 45.68 19.03
CA THR A 130 -21.03 46.59 19.79
C THR A 130 -22.56 46.38 19.74
N ARG A 131 -23.16 46.08 20.90
CA ARG A 131 -24.12 46.99 21.54
C ARG A 131 -24.25 46.73 23.03
#